data_AF-W0T6A8-F1
#
_entry.id   AF-W0T6A8-F1
#
_cell.length_a   1.000
_cell.length_b   1.000
_cell.length_c   1.000
_cell.angle_alpha   90.00
_cell.angle_beta   90.00
_cell.angle_gamma   90.00
#
_symmetry.space_group_name_H-M   'P 1'
#
loop_
_entity.id
_entity.type
_entity.pdbx_description
1 polymer ?
#
loop_
_entity_poly.entity_id
_entity_poly.type
_entity_poly.pdbx_seq_one_letter_code
_entity_poly.pdbx_strand_id
1 'polypeptide(L)'
;MFDCRLFLSLPIDIRRNVYLFLGDNVQIVRPPPKSSIFSDEIIEYPAVTVTEYDNTLAERYEQHVKIYDYIPNFVSNWCRGFELIKQDPLVADRLKVCMKYEEEDWFCMQWILVCGQLEVGIFTQDEQFLQVSYGLKEFCEVVDVPVQRLSLGMNVSEINNIEELCTEIKRHWLFDTVQFVSFVNCWDMEHPNVASIINFMENFNNLRLLKVESQNMFDNLINTQGVRANPGKTIVYNVRQNILELRAYSLRELGYKSLVNLSRWEQLVSLSLIGCEFIDLNKLVFPKRCKILNIQDIKYIVWWNQAEILEVLDSNWLNRTTISKPQSPEQVEKWYSVYIRVVETYHPINCITIQNVKRIKGNIIVPARLLEASRIKISNVTKMDEILMI
;
A
#
# COMPACT_ATOMS: atom_id res chain seq x y z
N MET A 1 33.25 -15.67 -7.04
CA MET A 1 32.51 -14.71 -7.89
C MET A 1 31.13 -15.30 -8.12
N PHE A 2 30.07 -14.51 -8.02
CA PHE A 2 28.70 -14.98 -8.25
C PHE A 2 28.47 -15.26 -9.75
N ASP A 3 27.84 -16.37 -10.09
CA ASP A 3 27.53 -16.74 -11.48
C ASP A 3 26.05 -16.48 -11.79
N CYS A 4 25.80 -15.39 -12.53
CA CYS A 4 24.45 -14.99 -12.90
C CYS A 4 23.75 -16.02 -13.78
N ARG A 5 24.46 -16.71 -14.68
CA ARG A 5 23.84 -17.68 -15.59
C ARG A 5 23.38 -18.92 -14.84
N LEU A 6 24.20 -19.39 -13.90
CA LEU A 6 23.83 -20.50 -13.03
C LEU A 6 22.58 -20.15 -12.20
N PHE A 7 22.54 -18.95 -11.60
CA PHE A 7 21.38 -18.52 -10.83
C PHE A 7 20.11 -18.39 -11.68
N LEU A 8 20.21 -17.77 -12.87
CA LEU A 8 19.07 -17.59 -13.78
C LEU A 8 18.57 -18.92 -14.38
N SER A 9 19.38 -19.98 -14.36
CA SER A 9 18.95 -21.33 -14.74
C SER A 9 18.08 -22.02 -13.68
N LEU A 10 18.00 -21.47 -12.46
CA LEU A 10 17.20 -22.05 -11.39
C LEU A 10 15.69 -21.82 -11.61
N PRO A 11 14.84 -22.72 -11.06
CA PRO A 11 13.39 -22.53 -10.99
C PRO A 11 12.96 -21.17 -10.40
N ILE A 12 11.81 -20.68 -10.87
CA ILE A 12 11.32 -19.34 -10.54
C ILE A 12 10.93 -19.18 -9.05
N ASP A 13 10.50 -20.25 -8.40
CA ASP A 13 10.16 -20.29 -6.98
C ASP A 13 11.39 -20.05 -6.08
N ILE A 14 12.53 -20.63 -6.45
CA ILE A 14 13.81 -20.38 -5.75
C ILE A 14 14.21 -18.91 -5.92
N ARG A 15 14.17 -18.41 -7.16
CA ARG A 15 14.54 -17.02 -7.47
C ARG A 15 13.62 -16.03 -6.77
N ARG A 16 12.31 -16.28 -6.78
CA ARG A 16 11.31 -15.50 -6.06
C ARG A 16 11.62 -15.42 -4.57
N ASN A 17 11.92 -16.55 -3.91
CA ASN A 17 12.28 -16.54 -2.50
C ASN A 17 13.57 -15.76 -2.23
N VAL A 18 14.58 -15.86 -3.09
CA VAL A 18 15.80 -15.06 -2.97
C VAL A 18 15.49 -13.58 -3.10
N TYR A 19 14.70 -13.19 -4.10
CA TYR A 19 14.30 -11.80 -4.33
C TYR A 19 13.44 -11.23 -3.20
N LEU A 20 12.60 -12.04 -2.56
CA LEU A 20 11.85 -11.66 -1.37
C LEU A 20 12.78 -11.22 -0.24
N PHE A 21 13.88 -11.94 0.00
CA PHE A 21 14.87 -11.57 1.02
C PHE A 21 15.74 -10.38 0.63
N LEU A 22 15.93 -10.14 -0.67
CA LEU A 22 16.64 -8.95 -1.17
C LEU A 22 15.76 -7.68 -1.13
N GLY A 23 14.46 -7.79 -0.86
CA GLY A 23 13.55 -6.66 -0.64
C GLY A 23 13.23 -5.85 -1.90
N ASP A 24 13.46 -4.54 -1.86
CA ASP A 24 13.15 -3.57 -2.92
C ASP A 24 14.36 -2.70 -3.33
N ASN A 25 15.52 -2.96 -2.74
CA ASN A 25 16.74 -2.23 -3.05
C ASN A 25 17.54 -2.97 -4.12
N VAL A 26 17.95 -2.25 -5.16
CA VAL A 26 18.93 -2.70 -6.17
C VAL A 26 20.11 -1.73 -6.26
N GLN A 27 19.95 -0.52 -5.71
CA GLN A 27 21.00 0.49 -5.66
C GLN A 27 22.08 0.15 -4.63
N ILE A 28 23.29 0.62 -4.93
CA ILE A 28 24.45 0.53 -4.02
C ILE A 28 24.36 1.55 -2.88
N VAL A 29 23.47 2.54 -3.01
CA VAL A 29 23.15 3.54 -2.00
C VAL A 29 21.74 3.31 -1.48
N ARG A 30 21.51 3.63 -0.21
CA ARG A 30 20.18 3.64 0.39
C ARG A 30 20.01 4.90 1.23
N PRO A 31 18.92 5.66 1.03
CA PRO A 31 18.60 6.75 1.93
C PRO A 31 18.29 6.23 3.34
N PRO A 32 18.58 7.03 4.39
CA PRO A 32 18.25 6.67 5.76
C PRO A 32 16.73 6.76 5.98
N PRO A 33 16.15 5.87 6.81
CA PRO A 33 14.75 5.97 7.17
C PRO A 33 14.47 7.29 7.88
N LYS A 34 13.23 7.81 7.74
CA LYS A 34 12.79 9.09 8.33
C LYS A 34 13.15 9.24 9.82
N SER A 35 13.15 8.15 10.59
CA SER A 35 13.53 8.15 12.01
C SER A 35 15.02 8.39 12.28
N SER A 36 15.89 8.03 11.32
CA SER A 36 17.35 8.13 11.44
C SER A 36 17.91 9.43 10.87
N ILE A 37 17.11 10.21 10.13
CA ILE A 37 17.53 11.51 9.56
C ILE A 37 18.03 12.47 10.66
N PHE A 38 17.45 12.40 11.86
CA PHE A 38 17.82 13.25 13.00
C PHE A 38 18.94 12.69 13.87
N SER A 39 19.50 11.54 13.50
CA SER A 39 20.71 11.02 14.15
C SER A 39 21.95 11.61 13.47
N ASP A 40 22.99 11.91 14.26
CA ASP A 40 24.27 12.41 13.72
C ASP A 40 25.06 11.31 12.96
N GLU A 41 24.54 10.09 12.91
CA GLU A 41 25.13 8.96 12.17
C GLU A 41 24.88 9.12 10.67
N ILE A 42 25.81 9.77 9.97
CA ILE A 42 25.80 9.85 8.51
C ILE A 42 26.57 8.66 7.94
N ILE A 43 25.90 7.88 7.08
CA ILE A 43 26.57 6.86 6.27
C ILE A 43 27.38 7.59 5.19
N GLU A 44 28.71 7.56 5.31
CA GLU A 44 29.59 8.11 4.29
C GLU A 44 29.78 7.10 3.15
N TYR A 45 29.46 7.52 1.93
CA TYR A 45 29.74 6.75 0.73
C TYR A 45 31.13 7.09 0.18
N PRO A 46 31.85 6.11 -0.41
CA PRO A 46 33.17 6.36 -0.96
C PRO A 46 33.10 7.40 -2.09
N ALA A 47 34.12 8.25 -2.17
CA ALA A 47 34.23 9.22 -3.25
C ALA A 47 34.34 8.52 -4.60
N VAL A 48 33.52 8.96 -5.54
CA VAL A 48 33.52 8.48 -6.93
C VAL A 48 34.49 9.34 -7.74
N THR A 49 35.30 8.71 -8.59
CA THR A 49 36.20 9.47 -9.48
C THR A 49 35.39 10.36 -10.44
N VAL A 50 35.94 11.52 -10.84
CA VAL A 50 35.25 12.46 -11.76
C VAL A 50 34.84 11.79 -13.07
N THR A 51 35.56 10.76 -13.52
CA THR A 51 35.24 9.98 -14.72
C THR A 51 34.04 9.05 -14.58
N GLU A 52 33.69 8.65 -13.35
CA GLU A 52 32.54 7.77 -13.05
C GLU A 52 31.27 8.55 -12.70
N TYR A 53 31.39 9.87 -12.47
CA TYR A 53 30.26 10.76 -12.19
C TYR A 53 29.74 11.40 -13.48
N ASP A 54 28.52 11.04 -13.88
CA ASP A 54 27.82 11.70 -14.97
C ASP A 54 26.93 12.83 -14.44
N ASN A 55 27.42 14.06 -14.56
CA ASN A 55 26.68 15.25 -14.16
C ASN A 55 25.39 15.44 -14.99
N THR A 56 25.36 14.97 -16.24
CA THR A 56 24.16 15.09 -17.08
C THR A 56 23.03 14.20 -16.57
N LEU A 57 23.37 13.02 -16.05
CA LEU A 57 22.41 12.12 -15.42
C LEU A 57 21.88 12.71 -14.11
N ALA A 58 22.75 13.27 -13.27
CA ALA A 58 22.36 13.92 -12.02
C ALA A 58 21.42 15.12 -12.25
N GLU A 59 21.69 15.94 -13.28
CA GLU A 59 20.82 17.04 -13.69
C GLU A 59 19.50 16.53 -14.28
N ARG A 60 19.53 15.46 -15.06
CA ARG A 60 18.34 14.86 -15.68
C ARG A 60 17.34 14.34 -14.63
N TYR A 61 17.84 13.67 -13.59
CA TYR A 61 17.01 13.08 -12.51
C TYR A 61 17.01 13.91 -11.22
N GLU A 62 17.33 15.20 -11.34
CA GLU A 62 17.46 16.12 -10.20
C GLU A 62 16.30 16.02 -9.22
N GLN A 63 15.08 15.95 -9.73
CA GLN A 63 13.83 15.98 -8.97
C GLN A 63 13.67 14.79 -8.03
N HIS A 64 14.27 13.64 -8.37
CA HIS A 64 14.15 12.41 -7.60
C HIS A 64 15.36 12.13 -6.71
N VAL A 65 16.53 12.70 -7.04
CA VAL A 65 17.82 12.30 -6.43
C VAL A 65 18.49 13.42 -5.64
N LYS A 66 18.37 14.70 -6.06
CA LYS A 66 19.06 15.81 -5.38
C LYS A 66 18.55 16.07 -3.96
N ILE A 67 17.35 15.58 -3.61
CA ILE A 67 16.86 15.61 -2.22
C ILE A 67 17.82 14.90 -1.23
N TYR A 68 18.66 13.99 -1.72
CA TYR A 68 19.63 13.24 -0.92
C TYR A 68 21.06 13.80 -0.96
N ASP A 69 21.28 14.98 -1.57
CA ASP A 69 22.61 15.58 -1.73
C ASP A 69 23.25 16.03 -0.40
N TYR A 70 22.45 16.06 0.68
CA TYR A 70 22.95 16.26 2.05
C TYR A 70 23.82 15.09 2.56
N ILE A 71 23.75 13.92 1.91
CA ILE A 71 24.56 12.74 2.25
C ILE A 71 25.83 12.73 1.39
N PRO A 72 27.03 12.71 1.99
CA PRO A 72 28.29 12.74 1.24
C PRO A 72 28.39 11.66 0.17
N ASN A 73 28.69 12.08 -1.07
CA ASN A 73 28.88 11.22 -2.25
C ASN A 73 27.66 10.34 -2.62
N PHE A 74 26.46 10.63 -2.11
CA PHE A 74 25.29 9.82 -2.39
C PHE A 74 24.89 9.87 -3.87
N VAL A 75 24.69 11.08 -4.41
CA VAL A 75 24.27 11.30 -5.80
C VAL A 75 25.30 10.73 -6.77
N SER A 76 26.59 10.90 -6.48
CA SER A 76 27.65 10.38 -7.36
C SER A 76 27.70 8.84 -7.39
N ASN A 77 27.50 8.18 -6.26
CA ASN A 77 27.37 6.72 -6.22
C ASN A 77 26.07 6.23 -6.88
N TRP A 78 24.97 6.97 -6.74
CA TRP A 78 23.72 6.66 -7.43
C TRP A 78 23.89 6.73 -8.95
N CYS A 79 24.51 7.80 -9.48
CA CYS A 79 24.77 7.94 -10.91
C CYS A 79 25.63 6.79 -11.44
N ARG A 80 26.67 6.39 -10.70
CA ARG A 80 27.51 5.24 -11.07
C ARG A 80 26.71 3.93 -11.11
N GLY A 81 25.82 3.73 -10.14
CA GLY A 81 24.98 2.54 -10.06
C GLY A 81 23.90 2.46 -11.14
N PHE A 82 23.33 3.60 -11.53
CA PHE A 82 22.12 3.68 -12.36
C PHE A 82 22.24 2.91 -13.68
N GLU A 83 23.26 3.20 -14.49
CA GLU A 83 23.45 2.55 -15.80
C GLU A 83 23.85 1.07 -15.67
N LEU A 84 24.60 0.72 -14.62
CA LEU A 84 25.02 -0.65 -14.35
C LEU A 84 23.81 -1.53 -13.98
N ILE A 85 22.93 -1.02 -13.12
CA ILE A 85 21.70 -1.69 -12.68
C ILE A 85 20.75 -1.88 -13.84
N LYS A 86 20.65 -0.88 -14.73
CA LYS A 86 19.80 -0.92 -15.91
C LYS A 86 20.14 -2.07 -16.87
N GLN A 87 21.41 -2.45 -16.92
CA GLN A 87 21.92 -3.54 -17.77
C GLN A 87 22.07 -4.88 -17.02
N ASP A 88 21.75 -4.93 -15.72
CA ASP A 88 21.94 -6.13 -14.91
C ASP A 88 20.86 -7.19 -15.22
N PRO A 89 21.25 -8.38 -15.72
CA PRO A 89 20.30 -9.45 -16.02
C PRO A 89 19.55 -9.97 -14.78
N LEU A 90 20.11 -9.82 -13.57
CA LEU A 90 19.44 -10.20 -12.33
C LEU A 90 18.32 -9.22 -11.97
N VAL A 91 18.50 -7.93 -12.26
CA VAL A 91 17.48 -6.90 -12.05
C VAL A 91 16.36 -7.10 -13.06
N ALA A 92 16.70 -7.32 -14.33
CA ALA A 92 15.71 -7.65 -15.36
C ALA A 92 14.87 -8.88 -14.98
N ASP A 93 15.51 -9.95 -14.51
CA ASP A 93 14.80 -11.15 -14.06
C ASP A 93 13.93 -10.89 -12.82
N ARG A 94 14.43 -10.12 -11.85
CA ARG A 94 13.68 -9.74 -10.66
C ARG A 94 12.40 -8.98 -11.02
N LEU A 95 12.46 -8.07 -11.98
CA LEU A 95 11.28 -7.35 -12.49
C LEU A 95 10.30 -8.30 -13.18
N LYS A 96 10.77 -9.28 -13.97
CA LYS A 96 9.90 -10.32 -14.56
C LYS A 96 9.18 -11.15 -13.50
N VAL A 97 9.89 -11.58 -12.47
CA VAL A 97 9.30 -12.33 -11.36
C VAL A 97 8.27 -11.49 -10.62
N CYS A 98 8.62 -10.25 -10.29
CA CYS A 98 7.74 -9.28 -9.62
C CYS A 98 6.42 -9.08 -10.41
N MET A 99 6.51 -8.83 -11.71
CA MET A 99 5.36 -8.66 -12.59
C MET A 99 4.50 -9.93 -12.70
N LYS A 100 5.13 -11.11 -12.75
CA LYS A 100 4.42 -12.38 -12.94
C LYS A 100 3.57 -12.79 -11.73
N TYR A 101 4.02 -12.46 -10.52
CA TYR A 101 3.34 -12.82 -9.29
C TYR A 101 2.48 -11.68 -8.72
N GLU A 102 2.35 -10.56 -9.45
CA GLU A 102 1.67 -9.35 -8.98
C GLU A 102 2.19 -8.91 -7.60
N GLU A 103 3.50 -9.09 -7.36
CA GLU A 103 4.14 -8.72 -6.10
C GLU A 103 4.43 -7.22 -6.08
N GLU A 104 3.35 -6.44 -6.08
CA GLU A 104 3.39 -4.98 -5.93
C GLU A 104 4.07 -4.52 -4.65
N ASP A 105 4.32 -5.43 -3.70
CA ASP A 105 4.99 -5.16 -2.42
C ASP A 105 6.52 -5.09 -2.55
N TRP A 106 7.12 -5.47 -3.69
CA TRP A 106 8.57 -5.33 -3.87
C TRP A 106 8.91 -4.01 -4.50
N PHE A 107 8.48 -3.75 -5.73
CA PHE A 107 8.78 -2.49 -6.43
C PHE A 107 7.54 -1.67 -6.67
N CYS A 108 7.66 -0.37 -6.47
CA CYS A 108 6.64 0.57 -6.89
C CYS A 108 7.00 1.06 -8.28
N MET A 109 6.33 0.53 -9.30
CA MET A 109 6.56 0.90 -10.70
C MET A 109 5.59 2.01 -11.10
N GLN A 110 6.11 3.13 -11.58
CA GLN A 110 5.32 4.34 -11.81
C GLN A 110 5.70 5.05 -13.11
N TRP A 111 4.74 5.79 -13.65
CA TRP A 111 5.00 6.75 -14.72
C TRP A 111 5.70 7.99 -14.17
N ILE A 112 6.81 8.37 -14.81
CA ILE A 112 7.56 9.59 -14.53
C ILE A 112 7.83 10.36 -15.82
N LEU A 113 8.07 11.65 -15.68
CA LEU A 113 8.45 12.52 -16.79
C LEU A 113 9.86 13.07 -16.53
N VAL A 114 10.80 12.74 -17.40
CA VAL A 114 12.21 13.11 -17.25
C VAL A 114 12.64 13.87 -18.48
N CYS A 115 12.92 15.17 -18.34
CA CYS A 115 13.23 16.07 -19.45
C CYS A 115 12.20 16.01 -20.60
N GLY A 116 10.90 15.94 -20.26
CA GLY A 116 9.80 15.86 -21.23
C GLY A 116 9.63 14.49 -21.91
N GLN A 117 10.39 13.47 -21.50
CA GLN A 117 10.23 12.10 -21.98
C GLN A 117 9.53 11.23 -20.93
N LEU A 118 8.53 10.48 -21.39
CA LEU A 118 7.78 9.54 -20.56
C LEU A 118 8.61 8.28 -20.32
N GLU A 119 8.84 7.96 -19.05
CA GLU A 119 9.59 6.78 -18.61
C GLU A 119 8.85 6.02 -17.51
N VAL A 120 9.25 4.77 -17.29
CA VAL A 120 8.80 3.94 -16.19
C VAL A 120 9.88 3.98 -15.10
N GLY A 121 9.58 4.64 -13.99
CA GLY A 121 10.42 4.68 -12.80
C GLY A 121 10.15 3.49 -11.88
N ILE A 122 11.21 2.93 -11.31
CA ILE A 122 11.15 1.81 -10.36
C ILE A 122 11.64 2.30 -9.01
N PHE A 123 10.76 2.27 -8.03
CA PHE A 123 10.97 2.85 -6.71
C PHE A 123 10.90 1.81 -5.60
N THR A 124 11.53 2.12 -4.47
CA THR A 124 11.29 1.42 -3.20
C THR A 124 9.85 1.66 -2.71
N GLN A 125 9.31 0.77 -1.87
CA GLN A 125 7.94 0.92 -1.37
C GLN A 125 7.80 2.06 -0.35
N ASP A 126 8.71 2.11 0.63
CA ASP A 126 8.52 2.94 1.82
C ASP A 126 8.82 4.42 1.52
N GLU A 127 10.01 4.67 0.98
CA GLU A 127 10.53 6.03 0.77
C GLU A 127 10.31 6.54 -0.65
N GLN A 128 9.83 5.66 -1.55
CA GLN A 128 9.70 5.96 -2.98
C GLN A 128 11.01 6.51 -3.55
N PHE A 129 12.12 5.85 -3.22
CA PHE A 129 13.44 6.21 -3.71
C PHE A 129 13.70 5.56 -5.08
N LEU A 130 13.99 6.39 -6.08
CA LEU A 130 14.21 5.97 -7.46
C LEU A 130 15.44 5.04 -7.55
N GLN A 131 15.20 3.80 -7.93
CA GLN A 131 16.23 2.81 -8.16
C GLN A 131 16.78 2.90 -9.58
N VAL A 132 15.91 2.87 -10.58
CA VAL A 132 16.24 2.91 -12.01
C VAL A 132 15.00 3.35 -12.79
N SER A 133 15.18 3.86 -14.01
CA SER A 133 14.07 4.07 -14.94
C SER A 133 14.38 3.52 -16.34
N TYR A 134 13.32 3.24 -17.10
CA TYR A 134 13.38 2.71 -18.44
C TYR A 134 12.45 3.49 -19.36
N GLY A 135 12.87 3.69 -20.63
CA GLY A 135 11.92 4.09 -21.65
C GLY A 135 10.87 2.99 -21.87
N LEU A 136 9.65 3.34 -22.27
CA LEU A 136 8.55 2.36 -22.37
C LEU A 136 8.90 1.11 -23.21
N LYS A 137 9.51 1.30 -24.39
CA LYS A 137 9.87 0.19 -25.29
C LYS A 137 10.90 -0.73 -24.63
N GLU A 138 11.93 -0.12 -24.06
CA GLU A 138 12.99 -0.82 -23.34
C GLU A 138 12.42 -1.58 -22.14
N PHE A 139 11.52 -0.97 -21.36
CA PHE A 139 10.88 -1.62 -20.23
C PHE A 139 10.11 -2.87 -20.67
N CYS A 140 9.30 -2.77 -21.73
CA CYS A 140 8.54 -3.91 -22.26
C CYS A 140 9.45 -5.05 -22.73
N GLU A 141 10.58 -4.73 -23.34
CA GLU A 141 11.60 -5.71 -23.75
C GLU A 141 12.27 -6.37 -22.54
N VAL A 142 12.59 -5.57 -21.51
CA VAL A 142 13.20 -6.05 -20.27
C VAL A 142 12.28 -6.99 -19.52
N VAL A 143 10.99 -6.66 -19.36
CA VAL A 143 10.05 -7.51 -18.61
C VAL A 143 9.32 -8.55 -19.44
N ASP A 144 9.46 -8.52 -20.78
CA ASP A 144 8.76 -9.40 -21.73
C ASP A 144 7.22 -9.33 -21.58
N VAL A 145 6.70 -8.11 -21.45
CA VAL A 145 5.26 -7.83 -21.27
C VAL A 145 4.81 -6.82 -22.33
N PRO A 146 3.70 -7.08 -23.05
CA PRO A 146 3.15 -6.11 -23.98
C PRO A 146 2.58 -4.90 -23.24
N VAL A 147 2.67 -3.71 -23.84
CA VAL A 147 2.22 -2.44 -23.25
C VAL A 147 0.79 -2.52 -22.67
N GLN A 148 -0.12 -3.23 -23.35
CA GLN A 148 -1.53 -3.34 -22.93
C GLN A 148 -1.73 -4.13 -21.63
N ARG A 149 -0.72 -4.88 -21.18
CA ARG A 149 -0.73 -5.62 -19.91
C ARG A 149 0.09 -4.94 -18.82
N LEU A 150 0.70 -3.80 -19.11
CA LEU A 150 1.37 -3.02 -18.09
C LEU A 150 0.36 -2.49 -17.09
N SER A 151 0.79 -2.44 -15.83
CA SER A 151 0.00 -1.89 -14.76
C SER A 151 0.93 -1.11 -13.85
N LEU A 152 0.84 0.21 -13.97
CA LEU A 152 1.79 1.17 -13.41
C LEU A 152 1.04 2.19 -12.56
N GLY A 153 1.78 2.80 -11.64
CA GLY A 153 1.28 3.85 -10.76
C GLY A 153 1.53 5.25 -11.24
N MET A 154 0.96 6.20 -10.51
CA MET A 154 1.35 7.61 -10.53
C MET A 154 1.43 8.12 -9.10
N ASN A 155 2.56 8.69 -8.69
CA ASN A 155 2.69 9.38 -7.41
C ASN A 155 2.61 10.90 -7.59
N VAL A 156 1.54 11.50 -7.06
CA VAL A 156 1.17 12.91 -7.26
C VAL A 156 2.22 13.88 -6.72
N SER A 157 2.96 13.49 -5.68
CA SER A 157 3.96 14.37 -5.05
C SER A 157 5.30 14.40 -5.75
N GLU A 158 5.65 13.37 -6.51
CA GLU A 158 6.94 13.29 -7.18
C GLU A 158 6.89 13.85 -8.60
N ILE A 159 5.69 14.20 -9.07
CA ILE A 159 5.49 14.74 -10.41
C ILE A 159 5.42 16.26 -10.32
N ASN A 160 6.41 16.95 -10.87
CA ASN A 160 6.40 18.42 -10.89
C ASN A 160 5.25 19.01 -11.71
N ASN A 161 4.86 18.35 -12.79
CA ASN A 161 3.76 18.79 -13.65
C ASN A 161 2.89 17.60 -14.10
N ILE A 162 1.81 17.35 -13.35
CA ILE A 162 0.88 16.25 -13.67
C ILE A 162 0.17 16.48 -15.01
N GLU A 163 -0.09 17.72 -15.39
CA GLU A 163 -0.77 18.01 -16.65
C GLU A 163 0.08 17.60 -17.84
N GLU A 164 1.38 17.88 -17.80
CA GLU A 164 2.33 17.48 -18.83
C GLU A 164 2.47 15.96 -18.90
N LEU A 165 2.64 15.28 -17.76
CA LEU A 165 2.71 13.83 -17.69
C LEU A 165 1.44 13.18 -18.27
N CYS A 166 0.26 13.63 -17.83
CA CYS A 166 -1.02 13.13 -18.35
C CYS A 166 -1.20 13.43 -19.84
N THR A 167 -0.67 14.55 -20.33
CA THR A 167 -0.71 14.91 -21.76
C THR A 167 0.15 13.95 -22.58
N GLU A 168 1.35 13.60 -22.12
CA GLU A 168 2.20 12.61 -22.78
C GLU A 168 1.61 11.19 -22.69
N ILE A 169 1.06 10.78 -21.54
CA ILE A 169 0.31 9.51 -21.40
C ILE A 169 -0.85 9.47 -22.40
N LYS A 170 -1.60 10.57 -22.54
CA LYS A 170 -2.69 10.69 -23.51
C LYS A 170 -2.20 10.59 -24.95
N ARG A 171 -1.13 11.30 -25.29
CA ARG A 171 -0.52 11.31 -26.62
C ARG A 171 -0.10 9.91 -27.07
N HIS A 172 0.35 9.09 -26.11
CA HIS A 172 0.77 7.72 -26.33
C HIS A 172 -0.35 6.67 -26.14
N TRP A 173 -1.58 7.09 -25.82
CA TRP A 173 -2.73 6.20 -25.57
C TRP A 173 -2.50 5.22 -24.41
N LEU A 174 -1.87 5.69 -23.33
CA LEU A 174 -1.42 4.85 -22.21
C LEU A 174 -2.30 4.95 -20.96
N PHE A 175 -3.44 5.62 -20.99
CA PHE A 175 -4.29 5.77 -19.80
C PHE A 175 -4.74 4.43 -19.19
N ASP A 176 -4.94 3.41 -20.02
CA ASP A 176 -5.31 2.07 -19.55
C ASP A 176 -4.17 1.35 -18.83
N THR A 177 -2.93 1.85 -18.88
CA THR A 177 -1.81 1.28 -18.13
C THR A 177 -1.73 1.79 -16.69
N VAL A 178 -2.49 2.84 -16.34
CA VAL A 178 -2.52 3.42 -15.00
C VAL A 178 -3.47 2.61 -14.11
N GLN A 179 -2.91 1.86 -13.16
CA GLN A 179 -3.67 0.98 -12.27
C GLN A 179 -3.86 1.59 -10.87
N PHE A 180 -2.92 2.41 -10.41
CA PHE A 180 -3.01 3.05 -9.11
C PHE A 180 -2.57 4.51 -9.10
N VAL A 181 -3.18 5.30 -8.24
CA VAL A 181 -2.76 6.68 -7.96
C VAL A 181 -2.41 6.81 -6.49
N SER A 182 -1.27 7.44 -6.22
CA SER A 182 -0.70 7.62 -4.90
C SER A 182 -0.62 9.10 -4.54
N PHE A 183 -1.15 9.44 -3.37
CA PHE A 183 -1.06 10.77 -2.74
C PHE A 183 -0.10 10.70 -1.53
N VAL A 184 1.04 10.04 -1.71
CA VAL A 184 2.11 9.91 -0.70
C VAL A 184 2.98 11.16 -0.76
N ASN A 185 3.33 11.74 0.39
CA ASN A 185 3.95 13.06 0.53
C ASN A 185 3.11 14.25 0.02
N CYS A 186 1.82 14.06 -0.32
CA CYS A 186 0.92 15.13 -0.77
C CYS A 186 -0.06 15.44 0.35
N TRP A 187 0.22 16.46 1.15
CA TRP A 187 -0.58 16.73 2.35
C TRP A 187 -1.64 17.80 2.16
N ASP A 188 -1.50 18.61 1.11
CA ASP A 188 -2.35 19.74 0.82
C ASP A 188 -3.30 19.45 -0.35
N MET A 189 -4.60 19.52 -0.08
CA MET A 189 -5.67 19.39 -1.07
C MET A 189 -5.67 20.54 -2.09
N GLU A 190 -5.05 21.67 -1.77
CA GLU A 190 -4.97 22.83 -2.65
C GLU A 190 -3.78 22.77 -3.61
N HIS A 191 -2.91 21.76 -3.46
CA HIS A 191 -1.79 21.57 -4.37
C HIS A 191 -2.30 21.38 -5.81
N PRO A 192 -1.80 22.13 -6.81
CA PRO A 192 -2.31 22.09 -8.19
C PRO A 192 -2.39 20.67 -8.76
N ASN A 193 -1.35 19.87 -8.52
CA ASN A 193 -1.29 18.46 -8.91
C ASN A 193 -2.51 17.62 -8.44
N VAL A 194 -3.04 17.88 -7.24
CA VAL A 194 -4.21 17.13 -6.72
C VAL A 194 -5.44 17.43 -7.55
N ALA A 195 -5.68 18.71 -7.87
CA ALA A 195 -6.79 19.08 -8.74
C ALA A 195 -6.60 18.53 -10.16
N SER A 196 -5.39 18.63 -10.72
CA SER A 196 -5.08 18.14 -12.06
C SER A 196 -5.28 16.62 -12.15
N ILE A 197 -4.73 15.84 -11.21
CA ILE A 197 -4.88 14.37 -11.26
C ILE A 197 -6.35 13.95 -11.11
N ILE A 198 -7.11 14.56 -10.21
CA ILE A 198 -8.54 14.26 -10.00
C ILE A 198 -9.33 14.43 -11.31
N ASN A 199 -9.00 15.48 -12.09
CA ASN A 199 -9.64 15.72 -13.39
C ASN A 199 -9.26 14.67 -14.44
N PHE A 200 -8.04 14.12 -14.39
CA PHE A 200 -7.61 13.08 -15.33
C PHE A 200 -8.09 11.68 -14.97
N MET A 201 -8.40 11.41 -13.70
CA MET A 201 -8.76 10.06 -13.22
C MET A 201 -9.95 9.43 -13.94
N GLU A 202 -10.88 10.21 -14.48
CA GLU A 202 -12.00 9.68 -15.27
C GLU A 202 -11.54 8.96 -16.55
N ASN A 203 -10.34 9.29 -17.07
CA ASN A 203 -9.78 8.64 -18.24
C ASN A 203 -9.00 7.35 -17.89
N PHE A 204 -8.71 7.09 -16.61
CA PHE A 204 -7.94 5.92 -16.19
C PHE A 204 -8.88 4.72 -16.01
N ASN A 205 -9.21 4.02 -17.11
CA ASN A 205 -10.21 2.95 -17.08
C ASN A 205 -9.79 1.75 -16.20
N ASN A 206 -8.50 1.52 -16.03
CA ASN A 206 -7.94 0.41 -15.24
C ASN A 206 -7.53 0.82 -13.82
N LEU A 207 -7.86 2.04 -13.39
CA LEU A 207 -7.59 2.51 -12.03
C LEU A 207 -8.39 1.69 -11.01
N ARG A 208 -7.68 0.95 -10.15
CA ARG A 208 -8.27 0.05 -9.15
C ARG A 208 -7.83 0.35 -7.72
N LEU A 209 -6.70 1.02 -7.55
CA LEU A 209 -6.09 1.24 -6.24
C LEU A 209 -5.82 2.73 -5.99
N LEU A 210 -6.15 3.19 -4.78
CA LEU A 210 -5.74 4.49 -4.28
C LEU A 210 -4.90 4.36 -3.01
N LYS A 211 -3.79 5.12 -2.97
CA LYS A 211 -2.89 5.21 -1.81
C LYS A 211 -2.92 6.63 -1.24
N VAL A 212 -3.07 6.78 0.07
CA VAL A 212 -3.12 8.09 0.75
C VAL A 212 -2.31 8.05 2.05
N GLU A 213 -1.47 9.06 2.33
CA GLU A 213 -0.64 9.12 3.55
C GLU A 213 -1.12 10.17 4.57
N SER A 214 -1.78 11.24 4.11
CA SER A 214 -2.20 12.35 5.00
C SER A 214 -3.58 12.14 5.58
N GLN A 215 -3.74 12.40 6.89
CA GLN A 215 -5.05 12.48 7.55
C GLN A 215 -5.98 13.49 6.86
N ASN A 216 -5.45 14.67 6.50
CA ASN A 216 -6.22 15.70 5.81
C ASN A 216 -6.67 15.23 4.42
N MET A 217 -5.79 14.55 3.67
CA MET A 217 -6.14 13.99 2.37
C MET A 217 -7.19 12.89 2.51
N PHE A 218 -7.02 12.00 3.50
CA PHE A 218 -7.98 10.95 3.79
C PHE A 218 -9.37 11.53 4.14
N ASP A 219 -9.43 12.50 5.05
CA ASP A 219 -10.70 13.09 5.49
C ASP A 219 -11.42 13.90 4.41
N ASN A 220 -10.68 14.56 3.50
CA ASN A 220 -11.27 15.41 2.46
C ASN A 220 -11.56 14.67 1.15
N LEU A 221 -10.77 13.65 0.80
CA LEU A 221 -10.86 12.93 -0.47
C LEU A 221 -11.56 11.58 -0.34
N ILE A 222 -11.30 10.84 0.75
CA ILE A 222 -11.75 9.45 0.94
C ILE A 222 -12.95 9.36 1.87
N ASN A 223 -12.89 9.99 3.04
CA ASN A 223 -13.97 9.96 4.01
C ASN A 223 -15.19 10.70 3.47
N THR A 224 -16.32 10.01 3.41
CA THR A 224 -17.53 10.59 2.81
C THR A 224 -18.38 11.37 3.82
N GLN A 225 -17.99 11.33 5.10
CA GLN A 225 -18.62 12.09 6.16
C GLN A 225 -18.29 13.58 6.03
N GLY A 226 -19.31 14.44 5.95
CA GLY A 226 -19.09 15.89 5.85
C GLY A 226 -18.75 16.41 4.44
N VAL A 227 -18.86 15.57 3.40
CA VAL A 227 -18.64 15.98 2.01
C VAL A 227 -19.59 17.12 1.62
N ARG A 228 -18.99 18.29 1.36
CA ARG A 228 -19.62 19.38 0.61
C ARG A 228 -19.54 19.03 -0.88
N ALA A 229 -20.59 19.31 -1.64
CA ALA A 229 -20.57 19.13 -3.09
C ALA A 229 -19.61 20.15 -3.72
N ASN A 230 -18.32 19.81 -3.75
CA ASN A 230 -17.25 20.61 -4.36
C ASN A 230 -16.85 19.94 -5.69
N PRO A 231 -17.56 20.25 -6.80
CA PRO A 231 -17.17 19.75 -8.11
C PRO A 231 -15.73 20.18 -8.44
N GLY A 232 -14.95 19.28 -9.03
CA GLY A 232 -13.54 19.52 -9.39
C GLY A 232 -12.52 19.36 -8.25
N LYS A 233 -12.95 19.20 -6.98
CA LYS A 233 -12.07 18.88 -5.84
C LYS A 233 -12.32 17.50 -5.23
N THR A 234 -13.25 16.73 -5.82
CA THR A 234 -13.65 15.41 -5.33
C THR A 234 -13.59 14.39 -6.46
N ILE A 235 -13.26 13.15 -6.12
CA ILE A 235 -13.23 12.05 -7.09
C ILE A 235 -14.64 11.81 -7.61
N VAL A 236 -14.79 11.80 -8.94
CA VAL A 236 -16.08 11.54 -9.59
C VAL A 236 -16.59 10.14 -9.28
N TYR A 237 -17.92 9.99 -9.26
CA TYR A 237 -18.56 8.74 -8.84
C TYR A 237 -18.13 7.52 -9.69
N ASN A 238 -18.01 7.69 -11.01
CA ASN A 238 -17.58 6.62 -11.92
C ASN A 238 -16.21 6.06 -11.54
N VAL A 239 -15.27 6.93 -11.18
CA VAL A 239 -13.93 6.53 -10.73
C VAL A 239 -14.00 5.77 -9.41
N ARG A 240 -14.86 6.17 -8.46
CA ARG A 240 -15.05 5.43 -7.19
C ARG A 240 -15.60 4.02 -7.40
N GLN A 241 -16.36 3.79 -8.47
CA GLN A 241 -16.86 2.45 -8.82
C GLN A 241 -15.75 1.57 -9.39
N ASN A 242 -14.70 2.14 -9.98
CA ASN A 242 -13.56 1.37 -10.52
C ASN A 242 -12.55 1.01 -9.43
N ILE A 243 -12.51 1.77 -8.33
CA ILE A 243 -11.56 1.57 -7.24
C ILE A 243 -12.02 0.40 -6.35
N LEU A 244 -11.26 -0.69 -6.40
CA LEU A 244 -11.48 -1.92 -5.66
C LEU A 244 -10.65 -1.97 -4.37
N GLU A 245 -9.57 -1.20 -4.30
CA GLU A 245 -8.63 -1.21 -3.17
C GLU A 245 -8.30 0.19 -2.67
N LEU A 246 -8.25 0.34 -1.35
CA LEU A 246 -7.78 1.54 -0.67
C LEU A 246 -6.64 1.16 0.28
N ARG A 247 -5.53 1.91 0.21
CA ARG A 247 -4.43 1.82 1.17
C ARG A 247 -4.22 3.18 1.82
N ALA A 248 -4.32 3.23 3.14
CA ALA A 248 -4.04 4.42 3.93
C ALA A 248 -2.81 4.20 4.81
N TYR A 249 -1.87 5.14 4.76
CA TYR A 249 -0.58 5.08 5.43
C TYR A 249 -0.48 6.17 6.49
N SER A 250 0.25 5.92 7.57
CA SER A 250 0.74 6.93 8.51
C SER A 250 -0.33 7.87 9.10
N LEU A 251 -1.60 7.42 9.16
CA LEU A 251 -2.69 8.22 9.72
C LEU A 251 -2.55 8.30 11.24
N ARG A 252 -2.67 9.49 11.83
CA ARG A 252 -2.50 9.62 13.27
C ARG A 252 -3.63 8.92 14.03
N GLU A 253 -4.86 9.34 13.79
CA GLU A 253 -6.02 8.89 14.56
C GLU A 253 -7.21 8.61 13.63
N LEU A 254 -7.47 7.33 13.36
CA LEU A 254 -8.62 6.91 12.58
C LEU A 254 -9.79 6.56 13.50
N GLY A 255 -10.86 7.37 13.46
CA GLY A 255 -12.05 7.15 14.27
C GLY A 255 -11.99 7.75 15.68
N TYR A 256 -11.01 8.60 16.00
CA TYR A 256 -11.06 9.34 17.26
C TYR A 256 -12.08 10.48 17.17
N LYS A 257 -13.24 10.30 17.81
CA LYS A 257 -14.38 11.25 17.81
C LYS A 257 -15.02 11.54 16.43
N SER A 258 -14.44 11.08 15.34
CA SER A 258 -14.97 11.16 13.99
C SER A 258 -15.53 9.82 13.52
N LEU A 259 -16.54 9.87 12.64
CA LEU A 259 -17.02 8.69 11.91
C LEU A 259 -16.22 8.58 10.62
N VAL A 260 -15.73 7.38 10.32
CA VAL A 260 -15.05 7.07 9.07
C VAL A 260 -16.03 6.33 8.17
N ASN A 261 -16.63 7.06 7.25
CA ASN A 261 -17.70 6.53 6.41
C ASN A 261 -17.21 6.27 4.98
N LEU A 262 -17.10 4.99 4.62
CA LEU A 262 -16.68 4.54 3.29
C LEU A 262 -17.86 4.04 2.42
N SER A 263 -19.10 4.30 2.82
CA SER A 263 -20.31 3.79 2.14
C SER A 263 -20.41 4.14 0.65
N ARG A 264 -19.88 5.29 0.20
CA ARG A 264 -19.89 5.69 -1.23
C ARG A 264 -18.81 4.99 -2.07
N TRP A 265 -17.95 4.19 -1.46
CA TRP A 265 -16.95 3.35 -2.15
C TRP A 265 -17.55 1.97 -2.42
N GLU A 266 -18.64 1.91 -3.17
CA GLU A 266 -19.53 0.74 -3.21
C GLU A 266 -18.88 -0.54 -3.74
N GLN A 267 -17.87 -0.40 -4.62
CA GLN A 267 -17.13 -1.49 -5.25
C GLN A 267 -15.86 -1.87 -4.51
N LEU A 268 -15.53 -1.17 -3.43
CA LEU A 268 -14.36 -1.46 -2.63
C LEU A 268 -14.41 -2.89 -2.11
N VAL A 269 -13.35 -3.66 -2.36
CA VAL A 269 -13.16 -5.04 -1.93
C VAL A 269 -12.18 -5.13 -0.76
N SER A 270 -11.14 -4.28 -0.77
CA SER A 270 -10.03 -4.33 0.17
C SER A 270 -9.71 -2.96 0.76
N LEU A 271 -9.52 -2.91 2.08
CA LEU A 271 -8.98 -1.76 2.80
C LEU A 271 -7.72 -2.18 3.54
N SER A 272 -6.62 -1.46 3.32
CA SER A 272 -5.39 -1.61 4.11
C SER A 272 -5.08 -0.34 4.89
N LEU A 273 -4.78 -0.49 6.19
CA LEU A 273 -4.44 0.57 7.13
C LEU A 273 -3.05 0.26 7.69
N ILE A 274 -2.06 1.09 7.37
CA ILE A 274 -0.65 0.78 7.59
C ILE A 274 0.00 1.94 8.36
N GLY A 275 0.71 1.65 9.45
CA GLY A 275 1.50 2.66 10.18
C GLY A 275 0.68 3.71 10.94
N CYS A 276 -0.61 3.48 11.20
CA CYS A 276 -1.44 4.41 11.97
C CYS A 276 -1.13 4.35 13.48
N GLU A 277 -1.30 5.45 14.22
CA GLU A 277 -1.11 5.40 15.68
C GLU A 277 -2.32 4.77 16.39
N PHE A 278 -3.52 5.19 16.03
CA PHE A 278 -4.76 4.77 16.68
C PHE A 278 -5.86 4.45 15.67
N ILE A 279 -6.58 3.35 15.88
CA ILE A 279 -7.76 2.98 15.09
C ILE A 279 -8.90 2.56 16.02
N ASP A 280 -10.09 3.13 15.84
CA ASP A 280 -11.34 2.64 16.46
C ASP A 280 -12.27 2.00 15.43
N LEU A 281 -12.33 0.66 15.43
CA LEU A 281 -13.12 -0.12 14.47
C LEU A 281 -14.63 0.11 14.62
N ASN A 282 -15.11 0.59 15.77
CA ASN A 282 -16.52 0.95 15.96
C ASN A 282 -16.94 2.18 15.14
N LYS A 283 -15.98 2.97 14.68
CA LYS A 283 -16.23 4.19 13.91
C LYS A 283 -16.06 4.00 12.41
N LEU A 284 -15.68 2.80 11.96
CA LEU A 284 -15.53 2.49 10.56
C LEU A 284 -16.83 1.90 10.00
N VAL A 285 -17.36 2.56 8.97
CA VAL A 285 -18.50 2.06 8.18
C VAL A 285 -17.99 1.57 6.84
N PHE A 286 -18.10 0.26 6.62
CA PHE A 286 -17.64 -0.40 5.42
C PHE A 286 -18.73 -0.51 4.35
N PRO A 287 -18.38 -0.41 3.05
CA PRO A 287 -19.30 -0.72 1.96
C PRO A 287 -19.51 -2.24 1.84
N LYS A 288 -20.67 -2.68 1.33
CA LYS A 288 -21.12 -4.09 1.34
C LYS A 288 -20.14 -5.09 0.72
N ARG A 289 -19.39 -4.66 -0.30
CA ARG A 289 -18.44 -5.49 -1.04
C ARG A 289 -17.06 -5.57 -0.38
N CYS A 290 -16.76 -4.72 0.62
CA CYS A 290 -15.47 -4.74 1.28
C CYS A 290 -15.39 -5.99 2.16
N LYS A 291 -14.55 -6.95 1.75
CA LYS A 291 -14.39 -8.25 2.40
C LYS A 291 -13.05 -8.38 3.09
N ILE A 292 -12.05 -7.59 2.70
CA ILE A 292 -10.67 -7.71 3.15
C ILE A 292 -10.30 -6.46 3.94
N LEU A 293 -9.82 -6.66 5.16
CA LEU A 293 -9.27 -5.62 6.03
C LEU A 293 -7.86 -6.02 6.44
N ASN A 294 -6.87 -5.25 6.01
CA ASN A 294 -5.47 -5.42 6.39
C ASN A 294 -5.06 -4.29 7.33
N ILE A 295 -4.45 -4.64 8.45
CA ILE A 295 -4.01 -3.70 9.48
C ILE A 295 -2.57 -4.03 9.85
N GLN A 296 -1.64 -3.11 9.63
CA GLN A 296 -0.22 -3.35 9.82
C GLN A 296 0.44 -2.19 10.56
N ASP A 297 1.39 -2.51 11.45
CA ASP A 297 2.26 -1.55 12.14
C ASP A 297 1.50 -0.48 12.94
N ILE A 298 0.47 -0.90 13.69
CA ILE A 298 -0.41 -0.01 14.45
C ILE A 298 -0.04 0.03 15.94
N LYS A 299 -0.04 1.21 16.57
CA LYS A 299 0.21 1.29 18.02
C LYS A 299 -0.98 0.77 18.83
N TYR A 300 -2.20 1.19 18.49
CA TYR A 300 -3.37 0.85 19.30
C TYR A 300 -4.65 0.67 18.46
N ILE A 301 -5.36 -0.43 18.72
CA ILE A 301 -6.66 -0.73 18.08
C ILE A 301 -7.73 -0.86 19.16
N VAL A 302 -8.86 -0.17 18.98
CA VAL A 302 -10.12 -0.48 19.67
C VAL A 302 -10.91 -1.44 18.79
N TRP A 303 -11.14 -2.66 19.31
CA TRP A 303 -11.92 -3.68 18.65
C TRP A 303 -13.41 -3.29 18.60
N TRP A 304 -14.16 -3.95 17.70
CA TRP A 304 -15.61 -3.81 17.69
C TRP A 304 -16.20 -4.14 19.07
N ASN A 305 -17.16 -3.32 19.50
CA ASN A 305 -17.80 -3.46 20.78
C ASN A 305 -18.74 -4.68 20.76
N GLN A 306 -18.38 -5.68 21.55
CA GLN A 306 -19.14 -6.91 21.72
C GLN A 306 -19.58 -7.09 23.18
N ALA A 307 -19.63 -6.01 23.97
CA ALA A 307 -20.02 -6.06 25.39
C ALA A 307 -21.43 -6.66 25.57
N GLU A 308 -22.40 -6.24 24.75
CA GLU A 308 -23.78 -6.78 24.79
C GLU A 308 -23.83 -8.29 24.50
N ILE A 309 -22.89 -8.81 23.70
CA ILE A 309 -22.80 -10.25 23.39
C ILE A 309 -22.36 -11.02 24.63
N LEU A 310 -21.41 -10.48 25.40
CA LEU A 310 -20.94 -11.10 26.64
C LEU A 310 -22.02 -11.13 27.72
N GLU A 311 -22.87 -10.10 27.82
CA GLU A 311 -23.95 -10.05 28.81
C GLU A 311 -25.01 -11.14 28.60
N VAL A 312 -25.23 -11.57 27.36
CA VAL A 312 -26.23 -12.60 27.02
C VAL A 312 -25.66 -14.02 27.08
N LEU A 313 -24.33 -14.15 27.15
CA LEU A 313 -23.59 -15.40 27.06
C LEU A 313 -23.77 -16.25 28.32
N ASP A 314 -24.14 -17.52 28.16
CA ASP A 314 -24.30 -18.46 29.26
C ASP A 314 -22.93 -19.00 29.68
N SER A 315 -22.60 -18.94 30.97
CA SER A 315 -21.33 -19.41 31.51
C SER A 315 -21.09 -20.90 31.24
N ASN A 316 -22.16 -21.69 31.09
CA ASN A 316 -22.09 -23.11 30.77
C ASN A 316 -21.60 -23.40 29.34
N TRP A 317 -21.57 -22.39 28.45
CA TRP A 317 -21.07 -22.54 27.09
C TRP A 317 -19.57 -22.27 26.98
N LEU A 318 -18.97 -21.63 27.99
CA LEU A 318 -17.58 -21.21 27.97
C LEU A 318 -16.62 -22.34 28.36
N ASN A 319 -15.75 -22.71 27.42
CA ASN A 319 -14.67 -23.67 27.59
C ASN A 319 -13.33 -23.00 27.26
N ARG A 320 -12.66 -22.44 28.28
CA ARG A 320 -11.38 -21.71 28.20
C ARG A 320 -11.38 -20.56 27.19
N THR A 321 -11.27 -20.89 25.90
CA THR A 321 -11.19 -19.97 24.76
C THR A 321 -12.29 -20.20 23.72
N THR A 322 -13.21 -21.14 23.97
CA THR A 322 -14.27 -21.53 23.03
C THR A 322 -15.66 -21.40 23.65
N ILE A 323 -16.63 -21.00 22.85
CA ILE A 323 -18.05 -20.89 23.20
C ILE A 323 -18.76 -22.05 22.51
N SER A 324 -18.85 -23.18 23.22
CA SER A 324 -19.34 -24.44 22.67
C SER A 324 -20.85 -24.40 22.42
N LYS A 325 -21.29 -25.04 21.33
CA LYS A 325 -22.71 -25.20 21.04
C LYS A 325 -23.37 -26.11 22.09
N PRO A 326 -24.47 -25.68 22.75
CA PRO A 326 -25.15 -26.48 23.76
C PRO A 326 -25.92 -27.67 23.15
N GLN A 327 -26.30 -28.64 23.99
CA GLN A 327 -27.06 -29.83 23.57
C GLN A 327 -28.59 -29.64 23.65
N SER A 328 -29.07 -28.74 24.51
CA SER A 328 -30.51 -28.49 24.69
C SER A 328 -31.09 -27.67 23.51
N PRO A 329 -32.23 -28.07 22.90
CA PRO A 329 -32.83 -27.35 21.78
C PRO A 329 -33.09 -25.85 22.03
N GLU A 330 -33.60 -25.49 23.22
CA GLU A 330 -33.87 -24.09 23.59
C GLU A 330 -32.58 -23.26 23.69
N GLN A 331 -31.52 -23.88 24.22
CA GLN A 331 -30.21 -23.22 24.32
C GLN A 331 -29.52 -23.13 22.96
N VAL A 332 -29.76 -24.07 22.05
CA VAL A 332 -29.21 -24.06 20.68
C VAL A 332 -29.73 -22.85 19.90
N GLU A 333 -31.02 -22.53 20.01
CA GLU A 333 -31.60 -21.34 19.35
C GLU A 333 -30.96 -20.06 19.90
N LYS A 334 -30.84 -19.95 21.23
CA LYS A 334 -30.16 -18.82 21.86
C LYS A 334 -28.70 -18.72 21.39
N TRP A 335 -27.98 -19.84 21.31
CA TRP A 335 -26.60 -19.87 20.81
C TRP A 335 -26.49 -19.38 19.36
N TYR A 336 -27.40 -19.79 18.47
CA TYR A 336 -27.42 -19.30 17.09
C TYR A 336 -27.69 -17.80 17.01
N SER A 337 -28.55 -17.25 17.87
CA SER A 337 -28.77 -15.80 17.89
C SER A 337 -27.52 -15.01 18.32
N VAL A 338 -26.75 -15.54 19.30
CA VAL A 338 -25.44 -14.98 19.68
C VAL A 338 -24.45 -15.10 18.53
N TYR A 339 -24.36 -16.25 17.87
CA TYR A 339 -23.50 -16.46 16.71
C TYR A 339 -23.80 -15.49 15.58
N ILE A 340 -25.09 -15.27 15.26
CA ILE A 340 -25.52 -14.32 14.23
C ILE A 340 -25.08 -12.90 14.59
N ARG A 341 -25.28 -12.45 15.83
CA ARG A 341 -24.82 -11.12 16.28
C ARG A 341 -23.30 -10.94 16.16
N VAL A 342 -22.52 -11.98 16.47
CA VAL A 342 -21.07 -11.96 16.29
C VAL A 342 -20.74 -11.77 14.80
N VAL A 343 -21.34 -12.56 13.91
CA VAL A 343 -21.10 -12.45 12.46
C VAL A 343 -21.55 -11.08 11.91
N GLU A 344 -22.68 -10.55 12.38
CA GLU A 344 -23.18 -9.23 11.99
C GLU A 344 -22.24 -8.10 12.42
N THR A 345 -21.56 -8.23 13.56
CA THR A 345 -20.54 -7.26 14.02
C THR A 345 -19.40 -7.11 13.00
N TYR A 346 -18.99 -8.22 12.38
CA TYR A 346 -17.93 -8.22 11.36
C TYR A 346 -18.45 -7.89 9.96
N HIS A 347 -19.77 -7.88 9.73
CA HIS A 347 -20.33 -7.61 8.41
C HIS A 347 -19.88 -6.22 7.92
N PRO A 348 -19.35 -6.09 6.68
CA PRO A 348 -19.29 -7.07 5.60
C PRO A 348 -17.99 -7.88 5.48
N ILE A 349 -17.04 -7.72 6.41
CA ILE A 349 -15.67 -8.25 6.37
C ILE A 349 -15.64 -9.78 6.55
N ASN A 350 -14.83 -10.44 5.73
CA ASN A 350 -14.61 -11.89 5.78
C ASN A 350 -13.14 -12.27 5.97
N CYS A 351 -12.20 -11.35 5.75
CA CYS A 351 -10.76 -11.58 5.85
C CYS A 351 -10.13 -10.43 6.63
N ILE A 352 -9.43 -10.73 7.72
CA ILE A 352 -8.77 -9.74 8.57
C ILE A 352 -7.32 -10.17 8.76
N THR A 353 -6.39 -9.32 8.36
CA THR A 353 -4.96 -9.51 8.63
C THR A 353 -4.49 -8.44 9.58
N ILE A 354 -3.89 -8.83 10.70
CA ILE A 354 -3.33 -7.92 11.71
C ILE A 354 -1.87 -8.30 11.94
N GLN A 355 -0.96 -7.36 11.71
CA GLN A 355 0.48 -7.59 11.87
C GLN A 355 1.13 -6.43 12.62
N ASN A 356 2.10 -6.75 13.48
CA ASN A 356 2.94 -5.78 14.19
C ASN A 356 2.13 -4.72 14.97
N VAL A 357 1.18 -5.16 15.78
CA VAL A 357 0.34 -4.24 16.58
C VAL A 357 0.77 -4.22 18.03
N LYS A 358 1.00 -3.03 18.61
CA LYS A 358 1.43 -2.97 20.02
C LYS A 358 0.31 -3.35 20.98
N ARG A 359 -0.93 -2.89 20.73
CA ARG A 359 -2.08 -3.24 21.57
C ARG A 359 -3.39 -3.34 20.80
N ILE A 360 -4.16 -4.40 21.07
CA ILE A 360 -5.58 -4.49 20.73
C ILE A 360 -6.37 -4.50 22.03
N LYS A 361 -7.31 -3.55 22.17
CA LYS A 361 -8.23 -3.48 23.32
C LYS A 361 -9.65 -3.78 22.87
N GLY A 362 -10.35 -4.58 23.66
CA GLY A 362 -11.74 -4.93 23.47
C GLY A 362 -11.92 -6.43 23.65
N ASN A 363 -13.13 -6.85 24.01
CA ASN A 363 -13.41 -8.27 24.14
C ASN A 363 -13.53 -8.88 22.73
N ILE A 364 -12.53 -9.68 22.33
CA ILE A 364 -12.44 -10.20 20.97
C ILE A 364 -13.22 -11.52 20.90
N ILE A 365 -14.41 -11.51 20.31
CA ILE A 365 -15.18 -12.71 20.00
C ILE A 365 -15.22 -12.90 18.50
N VAL A 366 -14.72 -14.03 18.01
CA VAL A 366 -14.62 -14.32 16.57
C VAL A 366 -15.27 -15.67 16.21
N PRO A 367 -15.86 -15.81 15.02
CA PRO A 367 -16.33 -17.10 14.54
C PRO A 367 -15.15 -18.06 14.34
N ALA A 368 -15.19 -19.26 14.93
CA ALA A 368 -14.13 -20.27 14.82
C ALA A 368 -13.80 -20.62 13.36
N ARG A 369 -14.85 -20.69 12.51
CA ARG A 369 -14.74 -20.94 11.06
C ARG A 369 -13.82 -19.97 10.33
N LEU A 370 -13.72 -18.72 10.77
CA LEU A 370 -12.85 -17.72 10.13
C LEU A 370 -11.38 -17.90 10.57
N LEU A 371 -11.14 -18.31 11.81
CA LEU A 371 -9.78 -18.59 12.28
C LEU A 371 -9.24 -19.89 11.66
N GLU A 372 -10.01 -20.97 11.68
CA GLU A 372 -9.60 -22.28 11.15
C GLU A 372 -9.27 -22.20 9.65
N ALA A 373 -10.03 -21.42 8.89
CA ALA A 373 -9.80 -21.20 7.47
C ALA A 373 -8.69 -20.17 7.17
N SER A 374 -7.94 -19.71 8.18
CA SER A 374 -6.92 -18.66 8.05
C SER A 374 -7.44 -17.37 7.43
N ARG A 375 -8.72 -17.04 7.65
CA ARG A 375 -9.34 -15.79 7.22
C ARG A 375 -9.07 -14.65 8.20
N ILE A 376 -8.92 -14.97 9.48
CA ILE A 376 -8.41 -14.03 10.48
C ILE A 376 -6.98 -14.45 10.81
N LYS A 377 -6.01 -13.59 10.49
CA LYS A 377 -4.59 -13.81 10.75
C LYS A 377 -4.09 -12.70 11.66
N ILE A 378 -3.59 -13.08 12.83
CA ILE A 378 -3.05 -12.14 13.83
C ILE A 378 -1.61 -12.55 14.11
N SER A 379 -0.66 -11.63 13.93
CA SER A 379 0.78 -11.88 14.09
C SER A 379 1.46 -10.70 14.77
N ASN A 380 2.50 -10.97 15.57
CA ASN A 380 3.33 -9.97 16.25
C ASN A 380 2.52 -8.91 17.04
N VAL A 381 1.55 -9.36 17.85
CA VAL A 381 0.80 -8.46 18.74
C VAL A 381 1.40 -8.49 20.14
N THR A 382 1.85 -7.33 20.65
CA THR A 382 2.54 -7.29 21.96
C THR A 382 1.58 -7.45 23.15
N LYS A 383 0.40 -6.83 23.08
CA LYS A 383 -0.62 -6.89 24.12
C LYS A 383 -2.00 -7.06 23.49
N MET A 384 -2.72 -8.10 23.87
CA MET A 384 -4.05 -8.38 23.34
C MET A 384 -4.91 -8.92 24.46
N ASP A 385 -6.15 -8.46 24.54
CA ASP A 385 -7.16 -9.07 25.40
C ASP A 385 -7.47 -10.51 24.90
N GLU A 386 -8.02 -11.39 25.75
CA GLU A 386 -8.26 -12.78 25.36
C GLU A 386 -9.22 -12.90 24.16
N ILE A 387 -8.91 -13.83 23.25
CA ILE A 387 -9.78 -14.15 22.11
C ILE A 387 -10.68 -15.31 22.49
N LEU A 388 -12.00 -15.11 22.37
CA LEU A 388 -13.02 -16.14 22.46
C LEU A 388 -13.49 -16.54 21.06
N MET A 389 -13.63 -17.84 20.84
CA MET A 389 -14.07 -18.43 19.57
C MET A 389 -15.48 -18.98 19.72
N ILE A 390 -16.40 -18.60 18.82
CA ILE A 390 -17.76 -19.15 18.77
C ILE A 390 -18.00 -20.02 17.54
#